data_AF-A0ABD4SXI1-F1
#
_entry.id   AF-A0ABD4SXI1-F1
#
_cell.length_a   1.000
_cell.length_b   1.000
_cell.length_c   1.000
_cell.angle_alpha   90.00
_cell.angle_beta   90.00
_cell.angle_gamma   90.00
#
_symmetry.space_group_name_H-M   'P 1'
#
loop_
_entity.id
_entity.type
_entity.pdbx_description
1 polymer ?
#
loop_
_entity_poly.entity_id
_entity_poly.type
_entity_poly.pdbx_seq_one_letter_code
_entity_poly.pdbx_strand_id
1 'polypeptide(L)'
;MIINGQNLKAIFVNLKLTFNNAFDAAPSQWQKVGMLVPSTARSNDYKWLSTFPRMQKWIGEKAVKALAASGYSITNDDWEATVEVDRNDIEDDNLGIYKPQAEMAGFSARQLPDEIVFDLVSQGFARPCYDGQ
;
A
#
# COMPACT_ATOMS: atom_id res chain seq x y z
N MET A 1 -34.70 11.53 -2.94
CA MET A 1 -35.02 10.12 -3.26
C MET A 1 -35.67 9.42 -2.06
N ILE A 2 -36.52 8.39 -2.23
CA ILE A 2 -37.02 7.59 -1.08
C ILE A 2 -35.88 6.75 -0.50
N ILE A 3 -35.59 6.87 0.80
CA ILE A 3 -34.60 6.02 1.46
C ILE A 3 -35.20 4.63 1.68
N ASN A 4 -34.66 3.65 0.96
CA ASN A 4 -34.99 2.24 1.14
C ASN A 4 -33.74 1.38 0.86
N GLY A 5 -33.78 0.10 1.23
CA GLY A 5 -32.64 -0.80 1.08
C GLY A 5 -32.17 -0.98 -0.37
N GLN A 6 -33.08 -0.89 -1.35
CA GLN A 6 -32.72 -1.00 -2.77
C GLN A 6 -31.90 0.22 -3.24
N ASN A 7 -32.33 1.43 -2.86
CA ASN A 7 -31.68 2.67 -3.23
C ASN A 7 -30.32 2.82 -2.53
N LEU A 8 -30.24 2.50 -1.23
CA LEU A 8 -28.96 2.49 -0.50
C LEU A 8 -27.96 1.53 -1.12
N LYS A 9 -28.40 0.34 -1.53
CA LYS A 9 -27.55 -0.64 -2.21
C LYS A 9 -27.07 -0.12 -3.57
N ALA A 10 -27.93 0.55 -4.34
CA ALA A 10 -27.56 1.13 -5.62
C ALA A 10 -26.50 2.23 -5.47
N ILE A 11 -26.67 3.12 -4.49
CA ILE A 11 -25.69 4.17 -4.17
C ILE A 11 -24.35 3.56 -3.79
N PHE A 12 -24.35 2.58 -2.89
CA PHE A 12 -23.12 1.89 -2.47
C PHE A 12 -22.40 1.22 -3.66
N VAL A 13 -23.13 0.50 -4.51
CA VAL A 13 -22.54 -0.14 -5.70
C VAL A 13 -21.95 0.90 -6.66
N ASN A 14 -22.63 2.04 -6.85
CA ASN A 14 -22.14 3.10 -7.72
C ASN A 14 -20.87 3.77 -7.18
N LEU A 15 -20.84 4.11 -5.89
CA LEU A 15 -19.66 4.68 -5.25
C LEU A 15 -18.48 3.68 -5.27
N LYS A 16 -18.76 2.39 -5.01
CA LYS A 16 -17.74 1.33 -5.11
C LYS A 16 -17.20 1.19 -6.52
N LEU A 17 -18.05 1.25 -7.54
CA LEU A 17 -17.62 1.21 -8.94
C LEU A 17 -16.74 2.42 -9.27
N THR A 18 -17.17 3.62 -8.87
CA THR A 18 -16.42 4.86 -9.05
C THR A 18 -15.04 4.77 -8.40
N PHE A 19 -14.96 4.28 -7.16
CA PHE A 19 -13.71 4.03 -6.45
C PHE A 19 -12.79 3.08 -7.22
N ASN A 20 -13.29 1.91 -7.63
CA ASN A 20 -12.46 0.91 -8.32
C ASN A 20 -11.95 1.42 -9.67
N ASN A 21 -12.78 2.15 -10.42
CA ASN A 21 -12.37 2.75 -11.69
C ASN A 21 -11.24 3.76 -11.49
N ALA A 22 -11.33 4.60 -10.44
CA ALA A 22 -10.27 5.55 -10.12
C ALA A 22 -8.99 4.85 -9.63
N PHE A 23 -9.13 3.80 -8.83
CA PHE A 23 -8.01 2.97 -8.36
C PHE A 23 -7.26 2.32 -9.52
N ASP A 24 -7.97 1.74 -10.49
CA ASP A 24 -7.37 1.08 -11.64
C ASP A 24 -6.72 2.08 -12.62
N ALA A 25 -7.30 3.28 -12.75
CA ALA A 25 -6.81 4.32 -13.64
C ALA A 25 -5.60 5.10 -13.06
N ALA A 26 -5.45 5.13 -11.73
CA ALA A 26 -4.40 5.89 -11.08
C ALA A 26 -2.99 5.34 -11.40
N PRO A 27 -2.05 6.20 -11.82
CA PRO A 27 -0.69 5.77 -12.11
C PRO A 27 -0.01 5.30 -10.83
N SER A 28 0.85 4.28 -10.94
CA SER A 28 1.68 3.83 -9.83
C SER A 28 3.01 3.29 -10.36
N GLN A 29 4.10 3.60 -9.64
CA GLN A 29 5.46 3.37 -10.09
C GLN A 29 6.35 2.66 -9.06
N TRP A 30 5.89 2.40 -7.84
CA TRP A 30 6.68 1.76 -6.79
C TRP A 30 7.30 0.43 -7.22
N GLN A 31 6.64 -0.32 -8.11
CA GLN A 31 7.13 -1.61 -8.64
C GLN A 31 8.42 -1.48 -9.48
N LYS A 32 8.77 -0.28 -9.94
CA LYS A 32 10.03 -0.04 -10.66
C LYS A 32 11.24 -0.01 -9.73
N VAL A 33 11.03 0.26 -8.45
CA VAL A 33 12.09 0.47 -7.45
C VAL A 33 12.01 -0.49 -6.27
N GLY A 34 10.91 -1.23 -6.12
CA GLY A 34 10.67 -2.16 -5.02
C GLY A 34 10.09 -3.50 -5.47
N MET A 35 10.30 -4.52 -4.64
CA MET A 35 9.72 -5.86 -4.80
C MET A 35 8.51 -6.02 -3.88
N LEU A 36 7.43 -6.60 -4.40
CA LEU A 36 6.27 -6.97 -3.58
C LEU A 36 6.58 -8.20 -2.73
N VAL A 37 6.47 -8.07 -1.42
CA VAL A 37 6.44 -9.22 -0.50
C VAL A 37 5.06 -9.24 0.16
N PRO A 38 4.22 -10.26 -0.10
CA PRO A 38 2.90 -10.33 0.50
C PRO A 38 3.02 -10.52 2.02
N SER A 39 2.31 -9.68 2.78
CA SER A 39 2.24 -9.70 4.24
C SER A 39 0.87 -10.20 4.68
N THR A 40 0.81 -11.25 5.50
CA THR A 40 -0.44 -11.75 6.11
C THR A 40 -0.42 -11.75 7.64
N ALA A 41 0.75 -11.56 8.24
CA ALA A 41 0.93 -11.45 9.69
C ALA A 41 1.08 -9.98 10.10
N ARG A 42 0.98 -9.69 11.41
CA ARG A 42 1.14 -8.33 11.98
C ARG A 42 2.49 -7.69 11.63
N SER A 43 3.53 -8.50 11.46
CA SER A 43 4.85 -8.07 11.04
C SER A 43 5.51 -9.13 10.17
N ASN A 44 6.44 -8.70 9.31
CA ASN A 44 7.31 -9.61 8.57
C ASN A 44 8.74 -9.49 9.05
N ASP A 45 9.34 -10.63 9.35
CA ASP A 45 10.76 -10.74 9.70
C ASP A 45 11.60 -11.09 8.47
N TYR A 46 12.55 -10.23 8.13
CA TYR A 46 13.42 -10.35 6.95
C TYR A 46 14.82 -10.87 7.32
N LYS A 47 14.90 -11.93 8.14
CA LYS A 47 16.19 -12.55 8.56
C LYS A 47 17.05 -13.02 7.36
N TRP A 48 16.42 -13.32 6.23
CA TRP A 48 17.10 -13.76 5.01
C TRP A 48 17.93 -12.65 4.34
N LEU A 49 17.63 -11.36 4.55
CA LEU A 49 18.40 -10.25 3.97
C LEU A 49 19.86 -10.24 4.42
N SER A 50 20.13 -10.66 5.66
CA SER A 50 21.49 -10.73 6.22
C SER A 50 22.22 -12.04 5.85
N THR A 51 21.51 -13.01 5.26
CA THR A 51 21.96 -14.39 5.12
C THR A 51 22.57 -14.71 3.75
N PHE A 52 22.23 -13.96 2.68
CA PHE A 52 22.69 -14.31 1.33
C PHE A 52 24.02 -13.60 0.96
N PRO A 53 25.15 -14.33 0.86
CA PRO A 53 26.40 -13.73 0.39
C PRO A 53 26.33 -13.43 -1.11
N ARG A 54 26.95 -12.33 -1.54
CA ARG A 54 27.18 -12.04 -2.96
C ARG A 54 27.89 -13.24 -3.61
N MET A 55 27.48 -13.62 -4.81
CA MET A 55 28.18 -14.63 -5.60
C MET A 55 29.66 -14.24 -5.76
N GLN A 56 30.55 -15.18 -5.47
CA GLN A 56 32.00 -15.03 -5.64
C GLN A 56 32.53 -16.18 -6.49
N LYS A 57 33.55 -15.90 -7.30
CA LYS A 57 34.23 -16.94 -8.07
C LYS A 57 34.85 -17.93 -7.10
N TRP A 58 34.63 -19.22 -7.32
CA TRP A 58 35.17 -20.26 -6.47
C TRP A 58 36.70 -20.28 -6.60
N ILE A 59 37.40 -20.05 -5.48
CA ILE A 59 38.85 -20.20 -5.37
C ILE A 59 39.08 -21.16 -4.21
N GLY A 60 39.23 -22.46 -4.49
CA GLY A 60 39.41 -23.50 -3.45
C GLY A 60 38.09 -24.06 -2.90
N GLU A 61 38.06 -24.43 -1.61
CA GLU A 61 36.87 -24.99 -0.95
C GLU A 61 35.76 -23.95 -0.71
N LYS A 62 34.53 -24.41 -0.47
CA LYS A 62 33.35 -23.53 -0.33
C LYS A 62 33.46 -22.70 0.95
N ALA A 63 33.61 -21.38 0.82
CA ALA A 63 33.58 -20.46 1.96
C ALA A 63 32.14 -20.33 2.50
N VAL A 64 31.88 -20.92 3.67
CA VAL A 64 30.60 -20.77 4.40
C VAL A 64 30.68 -19.50 5.24
N LYS A 65 29.87 -18.49 4.90
CA LYS A 65 29.78 -17.26 5.70
C LYS A 65 28.92 -17.53 6.94
N ALA A 66 29.42 -17.16 8.12
CA ALA A 66 28.64 -17.23 9.35
C ALA A 66 27.42 -16.30 9.25
N LEU A 67 26.25 -16.79 9.66
CA LEU A 67 24.99 -16.05 9.64
C LEU A 67 25.08 -14.85 10.58
N ALA A 68 25.03 -13.63 10.05
CA ALA A 68 24.92 -12.42 10.86
C ALA A 68 23.45 -12.26 11.31
N ALA A 69 23.22 -12.10 12.61
CA ALA A 69 21.90 -12.07 13.22
C ALA A 69 21.29 -10.65 13.27
N SER A 70 21.37 -9.87 12.19
CA SER A 70 20.61 -8.61 12.12
C SER A 70 19.17 -8.92 11.70
N GLY A 71 18.26 -8.90 12.67
CA GLY A 71 16.82 -9.09 12.43
C GLY A 71 16.17 -7.77 12.00
N TYR A 72 15.77 -7.66 10.75
CA TYR A 72 14.94 -6.57 10.26
C TYR A 72 13.48 -7.00 10.30
N SER A 73 12.64 -6.27 11.03
CA SER A 73 11.20 -6.55 11.10
C SER A 73 10.43 -5.31 10.68
N ILE A 74 9.45 -5.48 9.81
CA ILE A 74 8.53 -4.40 9.40
C ILE A 74 7.17 -4.73 9.99
N THR A 75 6.60 -3.79 10.74
CA THR A 75 5.22 -3.88 11.24
C THR A 75 4.28 -3.30 10.19
N ASN A 76 3.14 -3.95 9.95
CA ASN A 76 2.15 -3.39 9.04
C ASN A 76 1.42 -2.22 9.71
N ASP A 77 1.30 -1.10 9.00
CA ASP A 77 0.48 0.03 9.41
C ASP A 77 -0.91 -0.06 8.78
N ASP A 78 -1.93 0.39 9.52
CA ASP A 78 -3.31 0.45 9.05
C ASP A 78 -3.59 1.81 8.38
N TRP A 79 -4.25 1.78 7.22
CA TRP A 79 -4.56 2.98 6.42
C TRP A 79 -6.05 3.01 6.07
N GLU A 80 -6.65 4.20 6.09
CA GLU A 80 -8.05 4.39 5.71
C GLU A 80 -8.28 5.66 4.88
N ALA A 81 -9.30 5.59 4.03
CA ALA A 81 -9.93 6.73 3.39
C ALA A 81 -11.45 6.48 3.40
N THR A 82 -12.17 7.28 4.18
CA THR A 82 -13.61 7.08 4.44
C THR A 82 -14.43 8.15 3.73
N VAL A 83 -15.46 7.72 2.97
CA VAL A 83 -16.45 8.59 2.33
C VAL A 83 -17.76 8.44 3.07
N GLU A 84 -18.18 9.49 3.77
CA GLU A 84 -19.47 9.57 4.45
C GLU A 84 -20.53 10.08 3.48
N VAL A 85 -21.76 9.57 3.56
CA VAL A 85 -22.90 10.05 2.75
C VAL A 85 -24.00 10.47 3.71
N ASP A 86 -24.34 11.76 3.72
CA ASP A 86 -25.41 12.29 4.55
C ASP A 86 -26.76 11.74 4.07
N ARG A 87 -27.60 11.36 5.02
CA ARG A 87 -28.99 11.00 4.79
C ARG A 87 -29.73 12.09 4.02
N ASN A 88 -29.53 13.36 4.39
CA ASN A 88 -30.24 14.48 3.80
C ASN A 88 -29.91 14.61 2.30
N ASP A 89 -28.66 14.39 1.90
CA ASP A 89 -28.27 14.42 0.49
C ASP A 89 -28.91 13.27 -0.31
N ILE A 90 -29.23 12.13 0.32
CA ILE A 90 -29.99 11.07 -0.33
C ILE A 90 -31.46 11.50 -0.50
N GLU A 91 -32.06 12.14 0.52
CA GLU A 91 -33.44 12.63 0.46
C GLU A 91 -33.59 13.74 -0.60
N ASP A 92 -32.58 14.60 -0.73
CA ASP A 92 -32.53 15.73 -1.67
C ASP A 92 -31.97 15.37 -3.06
N ASP A 93 -31.58 14.11 -3.28
CA ASP A 93 -31.00 13.60 -4.54
C ASP A 93 -29.69 14.31 -4.94
N ASN A 94 -28.93 14.77 -3.96
CA ASN A 94 -27.66 15.48 -4.10
C ASN A 94 -26.45 14.54 -4.09
N LEU A 95 -26.53 13.42 -4.82
CA LEU A 95 -25.50 12.37 -4.75
C LEU A 95 -24.26 12.66 -5.61
N GLY A 96 -24.35 13.62 -6.53
CA GLY A 96 -23.27 13.99 -7.44
C GLY A 96 -22.01 14.48 -6.72
N ILE A 97 -22.14 15.02 -5.51
CA ILE A 97 -21.02 15.55 -4.72
C ILE A 97 -20.10 14.46 -4.15
N TYR A 98 -20.60 13.23 -4.03
CA TYR A 98 -19.85 12.10 -3.48
C TYR A 98 -18.99 11.38 -4.52
N LYS A 99 -19.31 11.58 -5.81
CA LYS A 99 -18.53 10.98 -6.90
C LYS A 99 -17.06 11.43 -6.86
N PRO A 100 -16.72 12.74 -6.80
CA PRO A 100 -15.33 13.17 -6.66
C PRO A 100 -14.64 12.62 -5.41
N GLN A 101 -15.38 12.48 -4.30
CA GLN A 101 -14.81 11.90 -3.06
C GLN A 101 -14.42 10.44 -3.24
N ALA A 102 -15.29 9.63 -3.88
CA ALA A 102 -14.99 8.24 -4.20
C ALA A 102 -13.85 8.11 -5.21
N GLU A 103 -13.77 9.00 -6.21
CA GLU A 103 -12.65 9.04 -7.17
C GLU A 103 -11.32 9.35 -6.47
N MET A 104 -11.30 10.37 -5.61
CA MET A 104 -10.10 10.76 -4.85
C MET A 104 -9.67 9.68 -3.87
N ALA A 105 -10.61 9.00 -3.22
CA ALA A 105 -10.30 7.87 -2.34
C ALA A 105 -9.66 6.71 -3.11
N GLY A 106 -10.21 6.36 -4.29
CA GLY A 106 -9.63 5.31 -5.15
C GLY A 106 -8.23 5.67 -5.65
N PHE A 107 -8.04 6.92 -6.07
CA PHE A 107 -6.74 7.43 -6.50
C PHE A 107 -5.71 7.37 -5.36
N SER A 108 -6.07 7.89 -4.18
CA SER A 108 -5.19 7.88 -3.00
C SER A 108 -4.80 6.47 -2.58
N ALA A 109 -5.76 5.53 -2.57
CA ALA A 109 -5.47 4.13 -2.27
C ALA A 109 -4.48 3.48 -3.24
N ARG A 110 -4.50 3.87 -4.53
CA ARG A 110 -3.53 3.37 -5.51
C ARG A 110 -2.15 4.02 -5.37
N GLN A 111 -2.12 5.30 -4.97
CA GLN A 111 -0.91 6.10 -4.83
C GLN A 111 -0.16 5.84 -3.51
N LEU A 112 -0.85 5.36 -2.47
CA LEU A 112 -0.27 5.14 -1.14
C LEU A 112 1.06 4.33 -1.17
N PRO A 113 1.18 3.21 -1.91
CA PRO A 113 2.45 2.48 -1.97
C PRO A 113 3.59 3.28 -2.63
N ASP A 114 3.28 4.15 -3.60
CA ASP A 114 4.26 5.04 -4.20
C ASP A 114 4.75 6.07 -3.17
N GLU A 115 3.85 6.66 -2.39
CA GLU A 115 4.21 7.63 -1.36
C GLU A 115 5.15 7.00 -0.32
N ILE A 116 4.80 5.83 0.20
CA ILE A 116 5.62 5.10 1.17
C ILE A 116 7.00 4.78 0.59
N VAL A 117 7.05 4.23 -0.63
CA VAL A 117 8.32 3.79 -1.24
C VAL A 117 9.20 4.98 -1.61
N PHE A 118 8.65 6.04 -2.20
CA PHE A 118 9.44 7.21 -2.56
C PHE A 118 9.88 8.02 -1.35
N ASP A 119 9.09 8.07 -0.28
CA ASP A 119 9.53 8.65 1.00
C ASP A 119 10.76 7.91 1.53
N LEU A 120 10.71 6.56 1.58
CA LEU A 120 11.84 5.73 2.01
C LEU A 120 13.08 5.94 1.14
N VAL A 121 12.92 5.96 -0.19
CA VAL A 121 14.05 6.17 -1.13
C VAL A 121 14.65 7.57 -0.95
N SER A 122 13.81 8.60 -0.79
CA SER A 122 14.28 9.97 -0.59
C SER A 122 15.09 10.13 0.70
N GLN A 123 14.74 9.36 1.73
CA GLN A 123 15.41 9.36 3.03
C GLN A 123 16.54 8.32 3.16
N GLY A 124 16.84 7.57 2.09
CA GLY A 124 17.81 6.48 2.10
C GLY A 124 19.26 6.89 2.40
N PHE A 125 19.58 8.19 2.33
CA PHE A 125 20.89 8.74 2.71
C PHE A 125 20.92 9.39 4.09
N ALA A 126 19.76 9.55 4.75
CA ALA A 126 19.62 10.24 6.02
C ALA A 126 19.28 9.29 7.17
N ARG A 127 18.58 8.18 6.89
CA ARG A 127 18.21 7.18 7.88
C ARG A 127 19.15 5.98 7.82
N PRO A 128 19.55 5.42 8.96
CA PRO A 128 20.31 4.18 8.99
C PRO A 128 19.49 3.05 8.35
N CYS A 129 20.16 2.24 7.54
CA CYS A 129 19.60 1.06 6.90
C CYS A 129 19.46 -0.09 7.93
N TYR A 130 18.94 -1.24 7.49
CA TYR A 130 18.73 -2.42 8.35
C TYR A 130 20.03 -2.96 8.99
N ASP A 131 21.18 -2.59 8.46
CA ASP A 131 22.52 -2.92 8.96
C ASP A 131 23.12 -1.83 9.87
N GLY A 132 22.36 -0.77 10.16
CA GLY A 132 22.75 0.32 11.06
C GLY A 132 23.68 1.37 10.44
N GLN A 133 23.90 1.32 9.12
CA GLN A 133 24.73 2.27 8.38
C GLN A 133 23.91 3.23 7.52
#